data_AF-A0AAD7Z2S7-F1
#
_entry.id   AF-A0AAD7Z2S7-F1
#
_cell.length_a   1.000
_cell.length_b   1.000
_cell.length_c   1.000
_cell.angle_alpha   90.00
_cell.angle_beta   90.00
_cell.angle_gamma   90.00
#
_symmetry.space_group_name_H-M   'P 1'
#
loop_
_entity.id
_entity.type
_entity.pdbx_description
1 polymer ?
#
loop_
_entity_poly.entity_id
_entity_poly.type
_entity_poly.pdbx_seq_one_letter_code
_entity_poly.pdbx_strand_id
1 'polypeptide(L)'
;MYGSLLCFTQDNFRSIMFGTVAEWNIKNLQQGLVVVQLGIGSQVRGDLFKVQFTMAESEVYFEPYYQVLKALKEMKEEEFPMKRYIVDCECKGRAPQYLETHPPAEFCINDRLTFPVLVDDMWPSAEQLGLDRSQYTAFKFALTKEFVVIQGPPGTGKTFLGLKVARALLENQKVWNVDEKPILRR
;
A
#
# COMPACT_ATOMS: atom_id res chain seq x y z
N MET A 1 15.88 13.91 10.97
CA MET A 1 16.03 13.82 12.43
C MET A 1 14.73 13.99 13.18
N TYR A 2 13.94 15.06 13.01
CA TYR A 2 12.62 15.12 13.70
C TYR A 2 11.79 13.87 13.38
N GLY A 3 11.33 13.15 14.41
CA GLY A 3 10.58 11.89 14.27
C GLY A 3 11.41 10.66 13.89
N SER A 4 12.75 10.75 13.81
CA SER A 4 13.63 9.59 13.63
C SER A 4 13.53 8.66 14.85
N LEU A 5 13.51 7.33 14.62
CA LEU A 5 13.66 6.35 15.69
C LEU A 5 15.12 6.24 16.11
N LEU A 6 15.34 6.34 17.41
CA LEU A 6 16.61 6.14 18.07
C LEU A 6 16.57 4.88 18.94
N CYS A 7 17.65 4.12 18.89
CA CYS A 7 17.89 2.95 19.70
C CYS A 7 19.09 3.21 20.61
N PHE A 8 18.91 3.04 21.91
CA PHE A 8 19.98 3.17 22.90
C PHE A 8 20.29 1.81 23.52
N THR A 9 21.56 1.43 23.58
CA THR A 9 22.01 0.16 24.16
C THR A 9 23.30 0.33 24.97
N GLN A 10 23.58 -0.63 25.85
CA GLN A 10 24.81 -0.71 26.65
C GLN A 10 25.53 -2.05 26.52
N ASP A 11 24.93 -3.01 25.82
CA ASP A 11 25.31 -4.42 25.86
C ASP A 11 25.26 -5.06 24.46
N ASN A 12 25.63 -4.28 23.44
CA ASN A 12 25.60 -4.68 22.03
C ASN A 12 24.19 -5.14 21.59
N PHE A 13 23.17 -4.33 21.91
CA PHE A 13 21.77 -4.53 21.52
C PHE A 13 21.07 -5.75 22.14
N ARG A 14 21.57 -6.29 23.27
CA ARG A 14 20.82 -7.29 24.04
C ARG A 14 19.67 -6.65 24.80
N SER A 15 19.87 -5.43 25.28
CA SER A 15 18.83 -4.54 25.81
C SER A 15 18.80 -3.25 25.01
N ILE A 16 17.58 -2.81 24.67
CA ILE A 16 17.33 -1.65 23.83
C ILE A 16 16.27 -0.77 24.50
N MET A 17 16.59 0.52 24.60
CA MET A 17 15.59 1.55 24.85
C MET A 17 15.31 2.28 23.56
N PHE A 18 14.03 2.46 23.26
CA PHE A 18 13.59 3.19 22.08
C PHE A 18 13.25 4.63 22.46
N GLY A 19 13.57 5.55 21.57
CA GLY A 19 13.14 6.94 21.65
C GLY A 19 12.96 7.55 20.26
N THR A 20 12.35 8.72 20.21
CA THR A 20 12.20 9.52 19.00
C THR A 20 12.76 10.91 19.23
N VAL A 21 13.33 11.52 18.19
CA VAL A 21 13.79 12.93 18.29
C VAL A 21 12.56 13.83 18.40
N ALA A 22 12.43 14.50 19.54
CA ALA A 22 11.25 15.29 19.89
C ALA A 22 11.30 16.72 19.36
N GLU A 23 12.50 17.32 19.30
CA GLU A 23 12.67 18.69 18.82
C GLU A 23 13.93 18.85 17.97
N TRP A 24 13.79 19.68 16.94
CA TRP A 24 14.91 20.11 16.11
C TRP A 24 15.28 21.55 16.44
N ASN A 25 16.14 21.71 17.45
CA ASN A 25 16.65 23.02 17.87
C ASN A 25 18.09 23.22 17.38
N ILE A 26 18.28 24.12 16.41
CA ILE A 26 19.58 24.41 15.78
C ILE A 26 20.63 24.82 16.82
N LYS A 27 20.25 25.55 17.88
CA LYS A 27 21.19 25.97 18.93
C LYS A 27 21.70 24.78 19.75
N ASN A 28 20.84 23.81 20.05
CA ASN A 28 21.21 22.60 20.77
C ASN A 28 22.09 21.69 19.89
N LEU A 29 21.77 21.57 18.61
CA LEU A 29 22.56 20.77 17.66
C LEU A 29 23.98 21.33 17.47
N GLN A 30 24.14 22.65 17.43
CA GLN A 30 25.46 23.29 17.40
C GLN A 30 26.29 22.99 18.65
N GLN A 31 25.65 22.63 19.76
CA GLN A 31 26.27 22.22 21.00
C GLN A 31 26.37 20.69 21.15
N GLY A 32 25.97 19.92 20.14
CA GLY A 32 25.96 18.46 20.18
C GLY A 32 24.82 17.85 21.02
N LEU A 33 23.78 18.61 21.32
CA LEU A 33 22.63 18.20 22.13
C LEU A 33 21.42 17.89 21.26
N VAL A 34 20.74 16.78 21.55
CA VAL A 34 19.50 16.35 20.88
C VAL A 34 18.44 16.07 21.94
N VAL A 35 17.23 16.60 21.74
CA VAL A 35 16.09 16.33 22.63
C VAL A 35 15.38 15.09 22.14
N VAL A 36 15.28 14.09 23.03
CA VAL A 36 14.72 12.78 22.71
C VAL A 36 13.55 12.49 23.64
N GLN A 37 12.45 12.03 23.07
CA GLN A 37 11.31 11.48 23.79
C GLN A 37 11.47 9.96 23.84
N LEU A 38 11.56 9.38 25.03
CA LEU A 38 11.62 7.92 25.18
C LEU A 38 10.25 7.31 24.89
N GLY A 39 10.25 6.20 24.14
CA GLY A 39 9.05 5.49 23.73
C GLY A 39 8.35 4.75 24.87
N ILE A 40 7.06 4.50 24.70
CA ILE A 40 6.22 3.76 25.65
C ILE A 40 6.78 2.34 25.83
N GLY A 41 7.07 1.94 27.07
CA GLY A 41 7.63 0.63 27.42
C GLY A 41 9.13 0.61 27.71
N SER A 42 9.87 1.69 27.35
CA SER A 42 11.24 1.89 27.82
C SER A 42 11.20 2.17 29.32
N GLN A 43 11.60 1.21 30.16
CA GLN A 43 11.74 1.48 31.60
C GLN A 43 12.86 2.50 31.80
N VAL A 44 12.48 3.72 32.18
CA VAL A 44 13.43 4.76 32.59
C VAL A 44 14.11 4.25 33.86
N ARG A 45 15.31 3.67 33.71
CA ARG A 45 16.10 3.25 34.86
C ARG A 45 16.64 4.49 35.57
N GLY A 46 16.67 4.46 36.91
CA GLY A 46 17.13 5.61 37.71
C GLY A 46 18.61 5.96 37.51
N ASP A 47 19.37 5.10 36.84
CA ASP A 47 20.76 5.30 36.44
C ASP A 47 20.93 5.83 35.00
N LEU A 48 19.84 6.13 34.27
CA LEU A 48 19.87 6.60 32.88
C LEU A 48 20.89 7.72 32.62
N PHE A 49 21.07 8.63 33.59
CA PHE A 49 21.98 9.77 33.50
C PHE A 49 23.40 9.49 34.02
N LYS A 50 23.66 8.30 34.56
CA LYS A 50 24.95 7.91 35.17
C LYS A 50 25.81 7.06 34.25
N VAL A 51 25.27 6.64 33.11
CA VAL A 51 25.85 5.63 32.24
C VAL A 51 25.86 6.11 30.80
N GLN A 52 26.84 5.64 30.02
CA GLN A 52 26.92 5.93 28.60
C GLN A 52 26.13 4.90 27.80
N PHE A 53 25.54 5.35 26.70
CA PHE A 53 24.81 4.50 25.76
C PHE A 53 25.41 4.64 24.37
N THR A 54 25.40 3.55 23.61
CA THR A 54 25.56 3.59 22.16
C THR A 54 24.20 3.91 21.55
N MET A 55 24.16 4.98 20.74
CA MET A 55 22.97 5.39 20.00
C MET A 55 23.08 4.91 18.55
N ALA A 56 22.03 4.25 18.06
CA ALA A 56 21.82 4.00 16.64
C ALA A 56 20.58 4.77 16.17
N GLU A 57 20.69 5.46 15.05
CA GLU A 57 19.57 6.14 14.37
C GLU A 57 19.12 5.30 13.17
N SER A 58 17.82 5.15 12.99
CA SER A 58 17.26 4.62 11.75
C SER A 58 17.44 5.63 10.60
N GLU A 59 18.06 5.20 9.50
CA GLU A 59 18.15 6.01 8.27
C GLU A 59 16.77 6.27 7.64
N VAL A 60 15.77 5.43 7.96
CA VAL A 60 14.41 5.51 7.44
C VAL A 60 13.51 6.28 8.41
N TYR A 61 12.62 7.11 7.87
CA TYR A 61 11.60 7.80 8.64
C TYR A 61 10.69 6.81 9.36
N PHE A 62 10.70 6.85 10.69
CA PHE A 62 9.95 5.91 11.51
C PHE A 62 8.45 6.20 11.56
N GLU A 63 8.06 7.47 11.63
CA GLU A 63 6.68 7.90 11.86
C GLU A 63 5.67 7.24 10.88
N PRO A 64 5.91 7.16 9.56
CA PRO A 64 4.98 6.50 8.65
C PRO A 64 4.81 5.00 8.95
N TYR A 65 5.89 4.29 9.28
CA TYR A 65 5.83 2.88 9.63
C TYR A 65 5.13 2.67 10.97
N TYR A 66 5.37 3.54 11.95
CA TYR A 66 4.70 3.46 13.24
C TYR A 66 3.18 3.55 13.09
N GLN A 67 2.69 4.53 12.32
CA GLN A 67 1.25 4.68 12.08
C GLN A 67 0.65 3.47 11.34
N VAL A 68 1.36 2.93 10.33
CA VAL A 68 0.93 1.73 9.60
C VAL A 68 0.89 0.51 10.54
N LEU A 69 1.95 0.27 11.32
CA LEU A 69 2.01 -0.85 12.26
C LEU A 69 0.99 -0.74 13.39
N LYS A 70 0.71 0.48 13.86
CA LYS A 70 -0.32 0.74 14.85
C LYS A 70 -1.71 0.37 14.29
N ALA A 71 -2.02 0.82 13.08
CA ALA A 71 -3.27 0.44 12.42
C ALA A 71 -3.38 -1.08 12.25
N LEU A 72 -2.30 -1.74 11.80
CA LEU A 72 -2.26 -3.20 11.67
C LEU A 72 -2.47 -3.95 13.00
N LYS A 73 -1.97 -3.42 14.11
CA LYS A 73 -2.17 -4.00 15.46
C LYS A 73 -3.60 -3.85 15.97
N GLU A 74 -4.31 -2.81 15.53
CA GLU A 74 -5.69 -2.52 15.93
C GLU A 74 -6.72 -3.23 15.03
N MET A 75 -6.32 -3.67 13.83
CA MET A 75 -7.18 -4.41 12.90
C MET A 75 -7.55 -5.80 13.45
N LYS A 76 -8.83 -6.15 13.36
CA LYS A 76 -9.29 -7.53 13.59
C LYS A 76 -9.00 -8.38 12.36
N GLU A 77 -8.77 -9.67 12.57
CA GLU A 77 -8.53 -10.62 11.50
C GLU A 77 -9.67 -10.67 10.47
N GLU A 78 -10.92 -10.56 10.93
CA GLU A 78 -12.14 -10.55 10.11
C GLU A 78 -12.26 -9.28 9.23
N GLU A 79 -11.64 -8.18 9.67
CA GLU A 79 -11.71 -6.86 9.02
C GLU A 79 -10.45 -6.58 8.18
N PHE A 80 -9.51 -7.53 8.12
CA PHE A 80 -8.25 -7.33 7.43
C PHE A 80 -8.47 -7.25 5.91
N PRO A 81 -8.14 -6.12 5.27
CA PRO A 81 -8.40 -5.94 3.86
C PRO A 81 -7.58 -6.95 3.03
N MET A 82 -8.23 -7.60 2.07
CA MET A 82 -7.57 -8.54 1.15
C MET A 82 -6.80 -9.67 1.86
N LYS A 83 -7.23 -10.09 3.07
CA LYS A 83 -6.62 -11.14 3.91
C LYS A 83 -6.16 -12.36 3.12
N ARG A 84 -7.06 -12.92 2.32
CA ARG A 84 -6.80 -14.04 1.40
C ARG A 84 -5.51 -13.90 0.60
N TYR A 85 -5.21 -12.70 0.11
CA TYR A 85 -4.08 -12.44 -0.78
C TYR A 85 -2.81 -12.03 -0.01
N ILE A 86 -2.96 -11.24 1.06
CA ILE A 86 -1.82 -10.67 1.81
C ILE A 86 -1.36 -11.59 2.95
N VAL A 87 -2.29 -12.24 3.64
CA VAL A 87 -2.05 -13.08 4.82
C VAL A 87 -2.05 -14.56 4.45
N ASP A 88 -3.11 -15.02 3.77
CA ASP A 88 -3.27 -16.44 3.43
C ASP A 88 -2.49 -16.83 2.16
N CYS A 89 -1.88 -15.86 1.48
CA CYS A 89 -1.05 -16.04 0.28
C CYS A 89 -1.74 -16.82 -0.86
N GLU A 90 -3.06 -16.69 -1.03
CA GLU A 90 -3.78 -17.36 -2.12
C GLU A 90 -3.38 -16.75 -3.47
N CYS A 91 -2.57 -17.46 -4.26
CA CYS A 91 -2.09 -16.96 -5.56
C CYS A 91 -3.09 -17.13 -6.71
N LYS A 92 -4.25 -17.77 -6.48
CA LYS A 92 -5.27 -17.96 -7.51
C LYS A 92 -6.15 -16.71 -7.59
N GLY A 93 -5.91 -15.86 -8.58
CA GLY A 93 -6.70 -14.65 -8.78
C GLY A 93 -8.14 -14.98 -9.17
N ARG A 94 -9.11 -14.62 -8.33
CA ARG A 94 -10.55 -14.76 -8.62
C ARG A 94 -11.11 -13.51 -9.31
N ALA A 95 -12.28 -13.65 -9.90
CA ALA A 95 -13.01 -12.53 -10.44
C ALA A 95 -13.58 -11.65 -9.31
N PRO A 96 -13.72 -10.34 -9.51
CA PRO A 96 -14.53 -9.49 -8.66
C PRO A 96 -15.97 -9.99 -8.57
N GLN A 97 -16.53 -10.01 -7.36
CA GLN A 97 -17.89 -10.52 -7.10
C GLN A 97 -18.97 -9.84 -7.96
N TYR A 98 -18.81 -8.55 -8.29
CA TYR A 98 -19.76 -7.81 -9.13
C TYR A 98 -19.79 -8.27 -10.60
N LEU A 99 -18.81 -9.08 -11.04
CA LEU A 99 -18.76 -9.67 -12.38
C LEU A 99 -19.38 -11.07 -12.44
N GLU A 100 -19.63 -11.70 -11.30
CA GLU A 100 -20.20 -13.05 -11.20
C GLU A 100 -21.73 -13.01 -11.38
N THR A 101 -22.18 -12.50 -12.53
CA THR A 101 -23.59 -12.35 -12.90
C THR A 101 -24.03 -13.38 -13.94
N HIS A 102 -25.33 -13.65 -14.00
CA HIS A 102 -25.95 -14.43 -15.07
C HIS A 102 -27.07 -13.60 -15.73
N PRO A 103 -26.92 -13.15 -17.00
CA PRO A 103 -25.80 -13.41 -17.93
C PRO A 103 -24.47 -12.75 -17.52
N PRO A 104 -23.32 -13.14 -18.13
CA PRO A 104 -22.01 -12.57 -17.82
C PRO A 104 -21.99 -11.06 -17.98
N ALA A 105 -21.31 -10.37 -17.07
CA ALA A 105 -21.19 -8.92 -17.10
C ALA A 105 -20.52 -8.43 -18.40
N GLU A 106 -21.15 -7.46 -19.05
CA GLU A 106 -20.62 -6.81 -20.25
C GLU A 106 -19.88 -5.53 -19.88
N PHE A 107 -18.71 -5.34 -20.49
CA PHE A 107 -17.97 -4.10 -20.41
C PHE A 107 -17.95 -3.41 -21.78
N CYS A 108 -18.16 -2.10 -21.79
CA CYS A 108 -17.90 -1.23 -22.93
C CYS A 108 -16.58 -0.48 -22.71
N ILE A 109 -15.69 -0.50 -23.70
CA ILE A 109 -14.41 0.21 -23.67
C ILE A 109 -14.33 1.21 -24.82
N ASN A 110 -13.89 2.43 -24.52
CA ASN A 110 -13.78 3.55 -25.46
C ASN A 110 -15.11 3.86 -26.17
N ASP A 111 -16.23 3.63 -25.50
CA ASP A 111 -17.60 3.84 -26.02
C ASP A 111 -17.92 3.09 -27.33
N ARG A 112 -17.16 2.02 -27.64
CA ARG A 112 -17.25 1.32 -28.94
C ARG A 112 -17.15 -0.20 -28.85
N LEU A 113 -16.36 -0.72 -27.92
CA LEU A 113 -16.05 -2.14 -27.82
C LEU A 113 -16.83 -2.74 -26.65
N THR A 114 -17.98 -3.36 -26.92
CA THR A 114 -18.78 -4.06 -25.90
C THR A 114 -18.53 -5.56 -25.98
N PHE A 115 -18.22 -6.19 -24.86
CA PHE A 115 -17.95 -7.63 -24.78
C PHE A 115 -18.13 -8.17 -23.36
N PRO A 116 -18.43 -9.47 -23.19
CA PRO A 116 -18.50 -10.10 -21.88
C PRO A 116 -17.10 -10.19 -21.24
N VAL A 117 -16.88 -9.45 -20.15
CA VAL A 117 -15.54 -9.18 -19.60
C VAL A 117 -14.82 -10.42 -19.07
N LEU A 118 -15.58 -11.42 -18.60
CA LEU A 118 -15.04 -12.69 -18.08
C LEU A 118 -14.85 -13.78 -19.15
N VAL A 119 -15.23 -13.54 -20.41
CA VAL A 119 -15.07 -14.51 -21.51
C VAL A 119 -13.80 -14.19 -22.28
N ASP A 120 -12.74 -14.95 -22.03
CA ASP A 120 -11.39 -14.65 -22.49
C ASP A 120 -11.27 -14.45 -24.00
N ASP A 121 -11.94 -15.32 -24.78
CA ASP A 121 -11.91 -15.36 -26.25
C ASP A 121 -12.66 -14.21 -26.92
N MET A 122 -13.51 -13.50 -26.18
CA MET A 122 -14.32 -12.39 -26.68
C MET A 122 -13.65 -11.02 -26.47
N TRP A 123 -12.46 -11.00 -25.85
CA TRP A 123 -11.73 -9.77 -25.63
C TRP A 123 -11.24 -9.14 -26.94
N PRO A 124 -11.31 -7.80 -27.09
CA PRO A 124 -10.63 -7.10 -28.17
C PRO A 124 -9.13 -7.39 -28.18
N SER A 125 -8.52 -7.31 -29.36
CA SER A 125 -7.07 -7.44 -29.51
C SER A 125 -6.30 -6.29 -28.86
N ALA A 126 -5.02 -6.52 -28.58
CA ALA A 126 -4.12 -5.51 -28.03
C ALA A 126 -4.03 -4.26 -28.92
N GLU A 127 -4.02 -4.45 -30.24
CA GLU A 127 -3.99 -3.37 -31.24
C GLU A 127 -5.25 -2.52 -31.21
N GLN A 128 -6.44 -3.13 -31.11
CA GLN A 128 -7.71 -2.40 -30.98
C GLN A 128 -7.77 -1.56 -29.69
N LEU A 129 -7.09 -2.00 -28.64
CA LEU A 129 -6.99 -1.25 -27.38
C LEU A 129 -5.81 -0.27 -27.36
N GLY A 130 -4.93 -0.29 -28.37
CA GLY A 130 -3.72 0.51 -28.43
C GLY A 130 -2.75 0.19 -27.29
N LEU A 131 -2.60 -1.09 -26.97
CA LEU A 131 -1.74 -1.60 -25.90
C LEU A 131 -0.68 -2.53 -26.48
N ASP A 132 0.52 -2.49 -25.89
CA ASP A 132 1.48 -3.58 -26.10
C ASP A 132 1.04 -4.85 -25.36
N ARG A 133 1.72 -5.97 -25.61
CA ARG A 133 1.38 -7.27 -25.01
C ARG A 133 1.38 -7.26 -23.46
N SER A 134 2.33 -6.56 -22.84
CA SER A 134 2.45 -6.50 -21.38
C SER A 134 1.37 -5.64 -20.76
N GLN A 135 1.09 -4.47 -21.37
CA GLN A 135 0.03 -3.58 -20.96
C GLN A 135 -1.35 -4.20 -21.17
N TYR A 136 -1.54 -4.94 -22.26
CA TYR A 136 -2.78 -5.68 -22.54
C TYR A 136 -3.07 -6.71 -21.45
N THR A 137 -2.07 -7.51 -21.08
CA THR A 137 -2.19 -8.52 -20.02
C THR A 137 -2.52 -7.84 -18.68
N ALA A 138 -1.81 -6.76 -18.35
CA ALA A 138 -2.03 -6.01 -17.12
C ALA A 138 -3.41 -5.34 -17.08
N PHE A 139 -3.87 -4.79 -18.21
CA PHE A 139 -5.20 -4.20 -18.37
C PHE A 139 -6.30 -5.25 -18.17
N LYS A 140 -6.15 -6.42 -18.82
CA LYS A 140 -7.07 -7.55 -18.67
C LYS A 140 -7.16 -8.02 -17.22
N PHE A 141 -6.03 -8.19 -16.54
CA PHE A 141 -6.02 -8.56 -15.12
C PHE A 141 -6.63 -7.51 -14.22
N ALA A 142 -6.37 -6.21 -14.46
CA ALA A 142 -6.97 -5.14 -13.67
C ALA A 142 -8.51 -5.12 -13.71
N LEU A 143 -9.12 -5.58 -14.81
CA LEU A 143 -10.57 -5.61 -14.97
C LEU A 143 -11.20 -6.97 -14.61
N THR A 144 -10.42 -8.05 -14.58
CA THR A 144 -10.94 -9.42 -14.39
C THR A 144 -10.50 -10.07 -13.09
N LYS A 145 -9.57 -9.48 -12.34
CA LYS A 145 -9.07 -9.99 -11.06
C LYS A 145 -9.43 -9.02 -9.94
N GLU A 146 -9.95 -9.53 -8.84
CA GLU A 146 -10.28 -8.70 -7.67
C GLU A 146 -9.04 -8.18 -6.94
N PHE A 147 -7.88 -8.80 -7.15
CA PHE A 147 -6.60 -8.35 -6.63
C PHE A 147 -5.48 -8.61 -7.65
N VAL A 148 -4.73 -7.56 -8.01
CA VAL A 148 -3.60 -7.63 -8.91
C VAL A 148 -2.54 -6.61 -8.54
N VAL A 149 -1.27 -6.99 -8.69
CA VAL A 149 -0.13 -6.09 -8.57
C VAL A 149 0.49 -5.93 -9.95
N ILE A 150 0.43 -4.71 -10.50
CA ILE A 150 1.03 -4.39 -11.80
C ILE A 150 2.32 -3.62 -11.57
N GLN A 151 3.43 -4.21 -12.01
CA GLN A 151 4.76 -3.61 -11.93
C GLN A 151 5.34 -3.38 -13.32
N GLY A 152 6.16 -2.35 -13.45
CA GLY A 152 6.89 -2.08 -14.68
C GLY A 152 8.02 -1.08 -14.43
N PRO A 153 9.15 -1.18 -15.15
CA PRO A 153 10.24 -0.22 -15.09
C PRO A 153 9.80 1.24 -15.28
N PRO A 154 10.65 2.23 -14.94
CA PRO A 154 10.41 3.62 -15.32
C PRO A 154 10.16 3.75 -16.83
N GLY A 155 9.17 4.56 -17.22
CA GLY A 155 8.84 4.79 -18.63
C GLY A 155 7.90 3.77 -19.31
N THR A 156 7.46 2.69 -18.65
CA THR A 156 6.57 1.67 -19.27
C THR A 156 5.09 2.04 -19.37
N GLY A 157 4.75 3.32 -19.19
CA GLY A 157 3.37 3.79 -19.33
C GLY A 157 2.41 3.35 -18.22
N LYS A 158 2.89 3.04 -17.01
CA LYS A 158 2.02 2.69 -15.86
C LYS A 158 0.89 3.71 -15.61
N THR A 159 1.19 5.01 -15.74
CA THR A 159 0.19 6.09 -15.62
C THR A 159 -0.84 6.04 -16.74
N PHE A 160 -0.41 5.78 -17.98
CA PHE A 160 -1.29 5.61 -19.13
C PHE A 160 -2.21 4.40 -18.97
N LEU A 161 -1.65 3.27 -18.53
CA LEU A 161 -2.41 2.06 -18.22
C LEU A 161 -3.41 2.30 -17.08
N GLY A 162 -2.99 2.94 -15.98
CA GLY A 162 -3.85 3.29 -14.86
C GLY A 162 -5.02 4.19 -15.28
N LEU A 163 -4.77 5.18 -16.15
CA LEU A 163 -5.83 6.02 -16.71
C LEU A 163 -6.82 5.21 -17.56
N LYS A 164 -6.32 4.27 -18.37
CA LYS A 164 -7.20 3.37 -19.15
C LYS A 164 -8.05 2.47 -18.26
N VAL A 165 -7.48 1.89 -17.20
CA VAL A 165 -8.22 1.06 -16.24
C VAL A 165 -9.31 1.90 -15.55
N ALA A 166 -8.95 3.08 -15.03
CA ALA A 166 -9.90 3.97 -14.39
C ALA A 166 -11.03 4.39 -15.34
N ARG A 167 -10.70 4.73 -16.59
CA ARG A 167 -11.68 5.05 -17.62
C ARG A 167 -12.62 3.88 -17.90
N ALA A 168 -12.09 2.67 -18.10
CA ALA A 168 -12.90 1.48 -18.33
C ALA A 168 -13.83 1.18 -17.15
N LEU A 169 -13.37 1.36 -15.91
CA LEU A 169 -14.26 1.25 -14.75
C LEU A 169 -15.34 2.32 -14.77
N LEU A 170 -15.01 3.59 -15.02
CA LEU A 170 -16.02 4.67 -15.08
C LEU A 170 -17.06 4.46 -16.18
N GLU A 171 -16.65 4.03 -17.38
CA GLU A 171 -17.55 3.68 -18.49
C GLU A 171 -18.52 2.54 -18.11
N ASN A 172 -18.10 1.66 -17.20
CA ASN A 172 -18.87 0.51 -16.72
C ASN A 172 -19.36 0.65 -15.28
N GLN A 173 -19.50 1.88 -14.78
CA GLN A 173 -19.93 2.17 -13.41
C GLN A 173 -21.25 1.49 -13.04
N LYS A 174 -22.18 1.35 -13.99
CA LYS A 174 -23.47 0.67 -13.78
C LYS A 174 -23.32 -0.80 -13.40
N VAL A 175 -22.19 -1.43 -13.73
CA VAL A 175 -21.91 -2.84 -13.42
C VAL A 175 -21.38 -3.00 -12.00
N TRP A 176 -20.42 -2.20 -11.57
CA TRP A 176 -19.73 -2.37 -10.28
C TRP A 176 -20.16 -1.39 -9.19
N ASN A 177 -20.92 -0.34 -9.53
CA ASN A 177 -21.33 0.72 -8.61
C ASN A 177 -22.84 0.97 -8.65
N VAL A 178 -23.61 -0.09 -8.49
CA VAL A 178 -25.09 -0.03 -8.47
C VAL A 178 -25.62 0.94 -7.41
N ASP A 179 -24.89 1.09 -6.30
CA ASP A 179 -25.23 1.99 -5.19
C ASP A 179 -24.83 3.46 -5.42
N GLU A 180 -24.22 3.79 -6.57
CA GLU A 180 -23.70 5.14 -6.91
C GLU A 180 -22.76 5.76 -5.86
N LYS A 181 -22.00 4.92 -5.16
CA LYS A 181 -21.07 5.38 -4.11
C LYS A 181 -19.73 5.78 -4.71
N PRO A 182 -18.99 6.73 -4.09
CA PRO A 182 -17.63 7.04 -4.52
C PRO A 182 -16.75 5.78 -4.47
N ILE A 183 -15.82 5.65 -5.44
CA ILE A 183 -14.84 4.54 -5.53
C ILE A 183 -14.04 4.38 -4.22
N LEU A 184 -13.73 5.51 -3.57
CA LEU A 184 -13.07 5.55 -2.28
C LEU A 184 -14.05 6.04 -1.23
N ARG A 185 -14.48 5.15 -0.33
CA ARG A 185 -15.13 5.58 0.91
C ARG A 185 -14.05 6.12 1.85
N ARG A 186 -14.28 7.30 2.42
CA ARG A 186 -13.46 7.82 3.53
C ARG A 186 -13.76 7.05 4.81
#